data_AF-A0A1Z9GY55-F1
#
_entry.id   AF-A0A1Z9GY55-F1
#
_cell.length_a   1.000
_cell.length_b   1.000
_cell.length_c   1.000
_cell.angle_alpha   90.00
_cell.angle_beta   90.00
_cell.angle_gamma   90.00
#
_symmetry.space_group_name_H-M   'P 1'
#
loop_
_entity.id
_entity.type
_entity.pdbx_description
1 polymer ?
#
loop_
_entity_poly.entity_id
_entity_poly.type
_entity_poly.pdbx_seq_one_letter_code
_entity_poly.pdbx_strand_id
1 'polypeptide(L)'
;METPETFEQRFKRLTNDSSSFCPLLYDHATIQTTGKFKLCCVAKDSETQMRANDSPNSIAEYWNSKYVRRSRKMMMNGYYPSECTECQNLDKLNIPSKRSTSIQAMQNNSQYGDHILDRLESATDNDFNVSKLPSDFDIKFGNLCNLKCRMCNAGSSSQIAKEVSANWDLVQKQEYPYFDNYDLNPSNKSIPNFEYYDSPNFIDSMGSTTDDLIHLKFTGGEPLLIKQMFKFLKQLIDKDLSKNITLHLITNLTKLTREMIDEYFSKFAQVSFSVSLDGFKSSYEYIRFPAKWNVVEKNISMMSEYNDKLDLNFSVCFDIYNCVSFIDTYNWIEEVSEKHNFNKYGSKKIHKESIDPIFLRQPKWLDVRNLPLTVKDKLCKMYNNKVFNNQLKYIQSQPTIDPEENMREFVKYTNNVDKIRGQSFAKGCPQEWELIKEYFNGS
;
A
#
# COMPACT_ATOMS: atom_id res chain seq x y z
N MET A 1 25.61 -14.01 -39.96
CA MET A 1 24.83 -14.09 -38.71
C MET A 1 24.56 -12.66 -38.31
N GLU A 2 23.29 -12.25 -38.30
CA GLU A 2 22.95 -10.93 -37.77
C GLU A 2 23.26 -10.91 -36.27
N THR A 3 23.89 -9.83 -35.80
CA THR A 3 24.07 -9.60 -34.37
C THR A 3 22.70 -9.49 -33.70
N PRO A 4 22.45 -10.19 -32.58
CA PRO A 4 21.19 -10.07 -31.84
C PRO A 4 20.89 -8.60 -31.49
N GLU A 5 19.62 -8.20 -31.59
CA GLU A 5 19.20 -6.88 -31.14
C GLU A 5 19.50 -6.70 -29.64
N THR A 6 20.05 -5.56 -29.27
CA THR A 6 20.19 -5.15 -27.87
C THR A 6 18.84 -4.86 -27.23
N PHE A 7 18.74 -4.94 -25.89
CA PHE A 7 17.53 -4.58 -25.15
C PHE A 7 16.98 -3.19 -25.55
N GLU A 8 17.85 -2.19 -25.67
CA GLU A 8 17.45 -0.82 -26.04
C GLU A 8 16.89 -0.74 -27.46
N GLN A 9 17.46 -1.52 -28.40
CA GLN A 9 16.93 -1.63 -29.76
C GLN A 9 15.57 -2.31 -29.78
N ARG A 10 15.41 -3.43 -29.05
CA ARG A 10 14.13 -4.14 -28.92
C ARG A 10 13.07 -3.25 -28.28
N PHE A 11 13.41 -2.57 -27.18
CA PHE A 11 12.51 -1.67 -26.46
C PHE A 11 12.00 -0.55 -27.37
N LYS A 12 12.89 0.14 -28.09
CA LYS A 12 12.50 1.19 -29.04
C LYS A 12 11.63 0.65 -30.18
N ARG A 13 12.02 -0.47 -30.80
CA ARG A 13 11.26 -1.11 -31.88
C ARG A 13 9.85 -1.51 -31.43
N LEU A 14 9.74 -2.22 -30.30
CA LEU A 14 8.48 -2.78 -29.83
C LEU A 14 7.55 -1.71 -29.25
N THR A 15 8.08 -0.70 -28.57
CA THR A 15 7.27 0.40 -28.02
C THR A 15 6.97 1.50 -29.02
N ASN A 16 7.68 1.55 -30.14
CA ASN A 16 7.61 2.60 -31.15
C ASN A 16 7.71 4.01 -30.51
N ASP A 17 8.61 4.16 -29.53
CA ASP A 17 8.81 5.37 -28.72
C ASP A 17 7.52 5.91 -28.06
N SER A 18 6.55 5.04 -27.77
CA SER A 18 5.31 5.44 -27.12
C SER A 18 5.55 6.02 -25.73
N SER A 19 5.24 7.30 -25.56
CA SER A 19 5.41 8.05 -24.31
C SER A 19 4.52 7.55 -23.16
N SER A 20 3.50 6.74 -23.45
CA SER A 20 2.57 6.18 -22.47
C SER A 20 2.77 4.70 -22.18
N PHE A 21 3.76 4.03 -22.80
CA PHE A 21 4.03 2.61 -22.54
C PHE A 21 4.14 2.31 -21.04
N CYS A 22 3.54 1.20 -20.61
CA CYS A 22 3.55 0.76 -19.21
C CYS A 22 3.85 -0.74 -19.14
N PRO A 23 4.98 -1.17 -18.55
CA PRO A 23 5.33 -2.58 -18.46
C PRO A 23 4.38 -3.37 -17.55
N LEU A 24 3.74 -2.72 -16.57
CA LEU A 24 2.81 -3.38 -15.65
C LEU A 24 1.61 -4.00 -16.35
N LEU A 25 1.19 -3.47 -17.51
CA LEU A 25 0.08 -4.05 -18.28
C LEU A 25 0.42 -5.41 -18.91
N TYR A 26 1.69 -5.82 -18.91
CA TYR A 26 2.18 -7.03 -19.53
C TYR A 26 2.63 -8.10 -18.53
N ASP A 27 2.78 -7.78 -17.24
CA ASP A 27 3.21 -8.78 -16.25
C ASP A 27 2.72 -8.55 -14.81
N HIS A 28 1.88 -7.54 -14.55
CA HIS A 28 1.40 -7.22 -13.20
C HIS A 28 -0.12 -7.21 -13.10
N ALA A 29 -0.66 -7.75 -12.01
CA ALA A 29 -2.08 -7.62 -11.66
C ALA A 29 -2.30 -7.20 -10.20
N THR A 30 -3.30 -6.34 -9.97
CA THR A 30 -3.71 -5.94 -8.62
C THR A 30 -5.12 -6.42 -8.30
N ILE A 31 -5.34 -6.96 -7.11
CA ILE A 31 -6.64 -7.38 -6.57
C ILE A 31 -6.98 -6.52 -5.34
N GLN A 32 -8.15 -5.87 -5.35
CA GLN A 32 -8.61 -5.02 -4.24
C GLN A 32 -9.25 -5.81 -3.09
N THR A 33 -9.55 -5.14 -1.98
CA THR A 33 -10.24 -5.73 -0.81
C THR A 33 -11.61 -6.29 -1.15
N THR A 34 -12.25 -5.80 -2.21
CA THR A 34 -13.53 -6.31 -2.74
C THR A 34 -13.38 -7.48 -3.71
N GLY A 35 -12.15 -7.91 -4.03
CA GLY A 35 -11.87 -8.93 -5.03
C GLY A 35 -11.84 -8.42 -6.47
N LYS A 36 -12.18 -7.14 -6.70
CA LYS A 36 -12.11 -6.50 -8.02
C LYS A 36 -10.65 -6.31 -8.46
N PHE A 37 -10.42 -6.46 -9.76
CA PHE A 37 -9.12 -6.29 -10.37
C PHE A 37 -8.86 -4.85 -10.82
N LYS A 38 -7.60 -4.41 -10.78
CA LYS A 38 -7.15 -3.10 -11.27
C LYS A 38 -5.89 -3.22 -12.11
N LEU A 39 -5.69 -2.26 -13.03
CA LEU A 39 -4.50 -2.20 -13.89
C LEU A 39 -3.19 -2.09 -13.09
N CYS A 40 -3.24 -1.42 -11.93
CA CYS A 40 -2.13 -1.25 -11.00
C CYS A 40 -2.65 -0.73 -9.66
N CYS A 41 -1.83 -0.79 -8.61
CA CYS A 41 -2.12 -0.26 -7.27
C CYS A 41 -2.46 1.23 -7.22
N VAL A 42 -1.97 2.05 -8.16
CA VAL A 42 -2.25 3.50 -8.24
C VAL A 42 -3.31 3.87 -9.28
N ALA A 43 -3.81 2.91 -10.06
CA ALA A 43 -4.87 3.17 -11.02
C ALA A 43 -6.15 3.57 -10.26
N LYS A 44 -7.02 4.39 -10.85
CA LYS A 44 -8.38 4.61 -10.34
C LYS A 44 -9.23 3.36 -10.61
N ASP A 45 -10.35 3.25 -9.89
CA ASP A 45 -11.32 2.21 -10.20
C ASP A 45 -11.98 2.51 -11.55
N SER A 46 -12.18 1.48 -12.37
CA SER A 46 -12.86 1.65 -13.66
C SER A 46 -14.37 1.71 -13.44
N GLU A 47 -15.00 2.82 -13.86
CA GLU A 47 -16.46 2.96 -13.88
C GLU A 47 -17.13 1.87 -14.74
N THR A 48 -16.42 1.33 -15.73
CA THR A 48 -16.90 0.28 -16.63
C THR A 48 -16.96 -1.12 -16.02
N GLN A 49 -16.18 -1.42 -14.96
CA GLN A 49 -16.37 -2.64 -14.16
C GLN A 49 -17.48 -2.50 -13.10
N MET A 50 -18.19 -1.37 -13.05
CA MET A 50 -19.29 -1.16 -12.09
C MET A 50 -20.66 -1.68 -12.58
N ARG A 51 -20.74 -2.30 -13.77
CA ARG A 51 -21.89 -3.16 -14.10
C ARG A 51 -21.58 -4.56 -13.57
N ALA A 52 -22.31 -4.97 -12.52
CA ALA A 52 -22.11 -6.22 -11.80
C ALA A 52 -22.06 -7.50 -12.65
N ASN A 53 -22.56 -7.45 -13.90
CA ASN A 53 -22.67 -8.62 -14.77
C ASN A 53 -21.43 -8.89 -15.65
N ASP A 54 -20.45 -7.98 -15.72
CA ASP A 54 -19.23 -8.12 -16.56
C ASP A 54 -17.92 -8.14 -15.75
N SER A 55 -17.99 -8.33 -14.43
CA SER A 55 -16.78 -8.42 -13.59
C SER A 55 -16.12 -9.80 -13.76
N PRO A 56 -14.81 -9.86 -14.10
CA PRO A 56 -14.13 -11.14 -14.28
C PRO A 56 -14.08 -11.91 -12.96
N ASN A 57 -14.37 -13.22 -13.02
CA ASN A 57 -14.42 -14.10 -11.85
C ASN A 57 -13.07 -14.80 -11.58
N SER A 58 -12.10 -14.66 -12.49
CA SER A 58 -10.76 -15.22 -12.37
C SER A 58 -9.71 -14.28 -12.95
N ILE A 59 -8.44 -14.50 -12.57
CA ILE A 59 -7.31 -13.76 -13.16
C ILE A 59 -7.23 -13.99 -14.67
N ALA A 60 -7.52 -15.19 -15.15
CA ALA A 60 -7.46 -15.52 -16.58
C ALA A 60 -8.48 -14.73 -17.40
N GLU A 61 -9.71 -14.58 -16.89
CA GLU A 61 -10.74 -13.76 -17.52
C GLU A 61 -10.36 -12.26 -17.50
N TYR A 62 -9.80 -11.78 -16.39
CA TYR A 62 -9.38 -10.39 -16.26
C TYR A 62 -8.25 -10.04 -17.24
N TRP A 63 -7.21 -10.88 -17.30
CA TRP A 63 -5.92 -10.57 -17.92
C TRP A 63 -5.98 -10.23 -19.41
N ASN A 64 -6.91 -10.86 -20.13
CA ASN A 64 -7.17 -10.61 -21.55
C ASN A 64 -8.59 -10.10 -21.82
N SER A 65 -9.25 -9.56 -20.79
CA SER A 65 -10.54 -8.89 -20.93
C SER A 65 -10.46 -7.74 -21.93
N LYS A 66 -11.62 -7.34 -22.48
CA LYS A 66 -11.73 -6.14 -23.34
C LYS A 66 -11.16 -4.91 -22.65
N TYR A 67 -11.32 -4.82 -21.33
CA TYR A 67 -10.80 -3.73 -20.51
C TYR A 67 -9.26 -3.65 -20.54
N VAL A 68 -8.56 -4.75 -20.24
CA VAL A 68 -7.09 -4.76 -20.18
C VAL A 68 -6.49 -4.62 -21.59
N ARG A 69 -7.03 -5.31 -22.59
CA ARG A 69 -6.56 -5.19 -23.99
C ARG A 69 -6.74 -3.80 -24.57
N ARG A 70 -7.87 -3.13 -24.26
CA ARG A 70 -8.07 -1.70 -24.58
C ARG A 70 -6.98 -0.83 -23.95
N SER A 71 -6.67 -1.04 -22.67
CA SER A 71 -5.64 -0.26 -21.98
C SER A 71 -4.25 -0.46 -22.59
N ARG A 72 -3.87 -1.70 -22.93
CA ARG A 72 -2.63 -2.00 -23.67
C ARG A 72 -2.58 -1.25 -24.99
N LYS A 73 -3.63 -1.37 -25.81
CA LYS A 73 -3.73 -0.68 -27.11
C LYS A 73 -3.65 0.83 -26.98
N MET A 74 -4.36 1.44 -26.03
CA MET A 74 -4.30 2.88 -25.79
C MET A 74 -2.87 3.33 -25.44
N MET A 75 -2.24 2.65 -24.47
CA MET A 75 -0.89 3.01 -24.02
C MET A 75 0.18 2.75 -25.07
N MET A 76 -0.02 1.80 -25.99
CA MET A 76 0.88 1.61 -27.13
C MET A 76 0.73 2.69 -28.21
N ASN A 77 -0.43 3.33 -28.29
CA ASN A 77 -0.69 4.42 -29.24
C ASN A 77 -0.49 5.83 -28.64
N GLY A 78 0.20 5.95 -27.51
CA GLY A 78 0.48 7.26 -26.89
C GLY A 78 -0.63 7.83 -26.01
N TYR A 79 -1.70 7.05 -25.72
CA TYR A 79 -2.84 7.50 -24.93
C TYR A 79 -2.91 6.84 -23.54
N TYR A 80 -3.27 7.64 -22.54
CA TYR A 80 -3.52 7.13 -21.17
C TYR A 80 -4.99 6.74 -21.01
N PRO A 81 -5.29 5.54 -20.47
CA PRO A 81 -6.61 5.21 -19.95
C PRO A 81 -7.02 6.19 -18.84
N SER A 82 -8.33 6.42 -18.68
CA SER A 82 -8.89 7.29 -17.62
C SER A 82 -8.50 6.84 -16.22
N GLU A 83 -8.21 5.55 -16.05
CA GLU A 83 -7.76 4.97 -14.79
C GLU A 83 -6.31 5.33 -14.46
N CYS A 84 -5.51 5.73 -15.46
CA CYS A 84 -4.08 6.01 -15.32
C CYS A 84 -3.76 7.52 -15.28
N THR A 85 -4.76 8.38 -15.03
CA THR A 85 -4.57 9.86 -15.02
C THR A 85 -3.54 10.33 -14.00
N GLU A 86 -3.37 9.62 -12.89
CA GLU A 86 -2.37 9.98 -11.88
C GLU A 86 -0.95 9.94 -12.47
N CYS A 87 -0.60 8.83 -13.14
CA CYS A 87 0.70 8.72 -13.81
C CYS A 87 0.83 9.75 -14.94
N GLN A 88 -0.23 9.98 -15.72
CA GLN A 88 -0.23 10.99 -16.77
C GLN A 88 0.10 12.40 -16.22
N ASN A 89 -0.47 12.77 -15.08
CA ASN A 89 -0.25 14.06 -14.45
C ASN A 89 1.17 14.19 -13.91
N LEU A 90 1.68 13.14 -13.25
CA LEU A 90 3.05 13.12 -12.74
C LEU A 90 4.07 13.20 -13.88
N ASP A 91 3.85 12.46 -14.97
CA ASP A 91 4.74 12.44 -16.13
C ASP A 91 4.78 13.82 -16.84
N LYS A 92 3.64 14.53 -16.95
CA LYS A 92 3.58 15.92 -17.47
C LYS A 92 4.40 16.91 -16.62
N LEU A 93 4.56 16.61 -15.33
CA LEU A 93 5.33 17.43 -14.39
C LEU A 93 6.78 16.95 -14.25
N ASN A 94 7.21 15.95 -15.04
CA ASN A 94 8.51 15.29 -14.91
C ASN A 94 8.78 14.73 -13.50
N ILE A 95 7.71 14.33 -12.79
CA ILE A 95 7.79 13.66 -11.49
C ILE A 95 7.73 12.14 -11.74
N PRO A 96 8.63 11.34 -11.15
CA PRO A 96 8.58 9.89 -11.27
C PRO A 96 7.21 9.33 -10.88
N SER A 97 6.57 8.60 -11.80
CA SER A 97 5.30 7.93 -11.63
C SER A 97 5.51 6.43 -11.41
N LYS A 98 4.47 5.70 -10.98
CA LYS A 98 4.56 4.23 -10.88
C LYS A 98 4.90 3.59 -12.23
N ARG A 99 4.45 4.19 -13.34
CA ARG A 99 4.77 3.76 -14.70
C ARG A 99 6.25 3.97 -15.02
N SER A 100 6.78 5.19 -14.87
CA SER A 100 8.17 5.50 -15.24
C SER A 100 9.19 4.82 -14.31
N THR A 101 8.88 4.65 -13.03
CA THR A 101 9.69 3.83 -12.10
C THR A 101 9.71 2.36 -12.51
N SER A 102 8.59 1.82 -13.03
CA SER A 102 8.55 0.44 -13.52
C SER A 102 9.34 0.27 -14.83
N ILE A 103 9.38 1.30 -15.70
CA ILE A 103 10.27 1.32 -16.87
C ILE A 103 11.73 1.34 -16.43
N GLN A 104 12.08 2.19 -15.46
CA GLN A 104 13.45 2.24 -14.95
C GLN A 104 13.87 0.90 -14.33
N ALA A 105 12.99 0.23 -13.58
CA ALA A 105 13.26 -1.10 -13.04
C ALA A 105 13.49 -2.14 -14.15
N MET A 106 12.68 -2.09 -15.20
CA MET A 106 12.82 -2.92 -16.40
C MET A 106 14.15 -2.68 -17.14
N GLN A 107 14.58 -1.42 -17.26
CA GLN A 107 15.85 -1.05 -17.91
C GLN A 107 17.08 -1.41 -17.07
N ASN A 108 16.97 -1.34 -15.74
CA ASN A 108 18.07 -1.64 -14.82
C ASN A 108 18.27 -3.16 -14.60
N ASN A 109 17.30 -3.99 -14.99
CA ASN A 109 17.38 -5.44 -14.89
C ASN A 109 17.04 -6.05 -16.25
N SER A 110 18.06 -6.32 -17.07
CA SER A 110 17.87 -6.81 -18.44
C SER A 110 17.09 -8.12 -18.52
N GLN A 111 17.22 -9.03 -17.54
CA GLN A 111 16.46 -10.29 -17.54
C GLN A 111 14.97 -10.04 -17.34
N TYR A 112 14.59 -9.19 -16.39
CA TYR A 112 13.20 -8.79 -16.20
C TYR A 112 12.70 -7.98 -17.40
N GLY A 113 13.56 -7.12 -17.95
CA GLY A 113 13.28 -6.36 -19.17
C GLY A 113 12.96 -7.24 -20.36
N ASP A 114 13.81 -8.20 -20.68
CA ASP A 114 13.61 -9.13 -21.78
C ASP A 114 12.32 -9.95 -21.60
N HIS A 115 12.00 -10.40 -20.37
CA HIS A 115 10.72 -11.07 -20.08
C HIS A 115 9.49 -10.20 -20.42
N ILE A 116 9.52 -8.90 -20.11
CA ILE A 116 8.45 -7.97 -20.50
C ILE A 116 8.40 -7.78 -22.02
N LEU A 117 9.56 -7.64 -22.66
CA LEU A 117 9.64 -7.44 -24.11
C LEU A 117 9.14 -8.66 -24.89
N ASP A 118 9.44 -9.87 -24.44
CA ASP A 118 8.94 -11.12 -25.04
C ASP A 118 7.39 -11.20 -24.96
N ARG A 119 6.82 -10.78 -23.83
CA ARG A 119 5.36 -10.68 -23.63
C ARG A 119 4.73 -9.59 -24.49
N LEU A 120 5.42 -8.47 -24.68
CA LEU A 120 4.97 -7.38 -25.55
C LEU A 120 4.99 -7.77 -27.02
N GLU A 121 6.08 -8.40 -27.48
CA GLU A 121 6.26 -8.87 -28.85
C GLU A 121 5.17 -9.88 -29.23
N SER A 122 4.96 -10.90 -28.38
CA SER A 122 3.88 -11.88 -28.60
C SER A 122 2.47 -11.30 -28.55
N ALA A 123 2.24 -10.22 -27.80
CA ALA A 123 0.93 -9.60 -27.67
C ALA A 123 0.57 -8.68 -28.83
N THR A 124 1.54 -7.98 -29.41
CA THR A 124 1.30 -6.97 -30.46
C THR A 124 0.71 -7.62 -31.72
N ASP A 125 1.15 -8.84 -32.04
CA ASP A 125 0.67 -9.61 -33.18
C ASP A 125 -0.70 -10.29 -32.94
N ASN A 126 -1.23 -10.23 -31.71
CA ASN A 126 -2.41 -10.96 -31.27
C ASN A 126 -3.45 -10.07 -30.57
N ASP A 127 -3.73 -8.89 -31.13
CA ASP A 127 -4.71 -7.92 -30.57
C ASP A 127 -4.47 -7.61 -29.08
N PHE A 128 -3.19 -7.45 -28.71
CA PHE A 128 -2.72 -7.20 -27.34
C PHE A 128 -3.13 -8.28 -26.32
N ASN A 129 -3.37 -9.51 -26.78
CA ASN A 129 -3.57 -10.67 -25.93
C ASN A 129 -2.22 -11.23 -25.46
N VAL A 130 -2.05 -11.40 -24.14
CA VAL A 130 -0.85 -11.99 -23.55
C VAL A 130 -1.19 -13.42 -23.12
N SER A 131 -0.55 -14.41 -23.75
CA SER A 131 -0.86 -15.83 -23.55
C SER A 131 -0.56 -16.32 -22.13
N LYS A 132 0.56 -15.88 -21.56
CA LYS A 132 0.95 -16.16 -20.18
C LYS A 132 0.27 -15.22 -19.20
N LEU A 133 -0.12 -15.75 -18.06
CA LEU A 133 -0.64 -14.95 -16.95
C LEU A 133 0.47 -14.11 -16.30
N PRO A 134 0.13 -13.10 -15.50
CA PRO A 134 1.11 -12.25 -14.81
C PRO A 134 2.04 -13.06 -13.92
N SER A 135 3.31 -12.66 -13.83
CA SER A 135 4.25 -13.20 -12.83
C SER A 135 4.29 -12.38 -11.54
N ASP A 136 3.72 -11.18 -11.53
CA ASP A 136 3.71 -10.23 -10.42
C ASP A 136 2.29 -9.88 -9.97
N PHE A 137 2.02 -10.03 -8.67
CA PHE A 137 0.71 -9.78 -8.08
C PHE A 137 0.77 -8.88 -6.84
N ASP A 138 -0.12 -7.89 -6.77
CA ASP A 138 -0.45 -7.13 -5.56
C ASP A 138 -1.87 -7.49 -5.10
N ILE A 139 -1.97 -8.27 -4.02
CA ILE A 139 -3.23 -8.88 -3.57
C ILE A 139 -3.62 -8.31 -2.21
N LYS A 140 -4.82 -7.71 -2.16
CA LYS A 140 -5.50 -7.32 -0.92
C LYS A 140 -6.49 -8.39 -0.51
N PHE A 141 -6.12 -9.27 0.42
CA PHE A 141 -6.99 -10.35 0.90
C PHE A 141 -8.12 -9.84 1.81
N GLY A 142 -9.10 -9.15 1.22
CA GLY A 142 -10.21 -8.56 1.94
C GLY A 142 -9.80 -7.42 2.88
N ASN A 143 -10.77 -6.97 3.67
CA ASN A 143 -10.58 -5.92 4.68
C ASN A 143 -10.46 -6.47 6.10
N LEU A 144 -10.44 -7.80 6.31
CA LEU A 144 -10.38 -8.39 7.65
C LEU A 144 -9.11 -7.90 8.36
N CYS A 145 -9.33 -7.16 9.45
CA CYS A 145 -8.27 -6.55 10.24
C CYS A 145 -8.64 -6.64 11.72
N ASN A 146 -7.63 -6.57 12.59
CA ASN A 146 -7.81 -6.48 14.04
C ASN A 146 -7.65 -5.06 14.59
N LEU A 147 -7.34 -4.07 13.76
CA LEU A 147 -7.07 -2.69 14.17
C LEU A 147 -8.05 -1.69 13.55
N LYS A 148 -8.16 -0.53 14.19
CA LYS A 148 -8.97 0.64 13.86
C LYS A 148 -8.07 1.87 13.66
N CYS A 149 -7.09 1.79 12.78
CA CYS A 149 -6.12 2.87 12.62
C CYS A 149 -6.82 4.18 12.19
N ARG A 150 -6.37 5.33 12.73
CA ARG A 150 -7.05 6.63 12.54
C ARG A 150 -7.06 7.14 11.10
N MET A 151 -6.11 6.70 10.27
CA MET A 151 -6.07 7.03 8.84
C MET A 151 -6.83 6.01 7.96
N CYS A 152 -7.28 4.88 8.52
CA CYS A 152 -7.97 3.84 7.75
C CYS A 152 -9.46 4.14 7.56
N ASN A 153 -10.05 3.53 6.54
CA ASN A 153 -11.49 3.56 6.25
C ASN A 153 -12.12 2.16 6.36
N ALA A 154 -13.45 2.07 6.18
CA ALA A 154 -14.21 0.83 6.29
C ALA A 154 -13.84 -0.23 5.22
N GLY A 155 -13.42 0.20 4.02
CA GLY A 155 -12.94 -0.68 2.96
C GLY A 155 -11.58 -1.31 3.24
N SER A 156 -10.78 -0.69 4.13
CA SER A 156 -9.45 -1.17 4.52
C SER A 156 -9.41 -1.89 5.86
N SER A 157 -10.41 -1.73 6.73
CA SER A 157 -10.48 -2.44 8.02
C SER A 157 -11.90 -2.83 8.40
N SER A 158 -12.09 -4.12 8.64
CA SER A 158 -13.34 -4.68 9.18
C SER A 158 -13.69 -4.14 10.57
N GLN A 159 -12.71 -3.70 11.38
CA GLN A 159 -13.01 -3.07 12.68
C GLN A 159 -13.47 -1.63 12.53
N ILE A 160 -12.93 -0.90 11.55
CA ILE A 160 -13.47 0.43 11.19
C ILE A 160 -14.88 0.27 10.62
N ALA A 161 -15.11 -0.70 9.74
CA ALA A 161 -16.45 -0.98 9.22
C ALA A 161 -17.46 -1.25 10.34
N LYS A 162 -17.11 -2.10 11.31
CA LYS A 162 -17.92 -2.37 12.52
C LYS A 162 -18.17 -1.10 13.36
N GLU A 163 -17.14 -0.27 13.55
CA GLU A 163 -17.26 0.99 14.30
C GLU A 163 -18.18 2.00 13.60
N VAL A 164 -18.06 2.14 12.28
CA VAL A 164 -18.93 2.98 11.44
C VAL A 164 -20.38 2.50 11.55
N SER A 165 -20.64 1.18 11.40
CA SER A 165 -21.99 0.63 11.53
C SER A 165 -22.59 0.83 12.93
N ALA A 166 -21.79 0.67 13.98
CA ALA A 166 -22.23 0.88 15.35
C ALA A 166 -22.54 2.36 15.69
N ASN A 167 -22.01 3.29 14.90
CA ASN A 167 -22.16 4.74 15.10
C ASN A 167 -22.85 5.42 13.90
N TRP A 168 -23.72 4.70 13.18
CA TRP A 168 -24.32 5.17 11.93
C TRP A 168 -25.08 6.50 12.07
N ASP A 169 -25.75 6.73 13.20
CA ASP A 169 -26.46 7.99 13.45
C ASP A 169 -25.51 9.20 13.48
N LEU A 170 -24.29 9.02 14.01
CA LEU A 170 -23.26 10.06 14.02
C LEU A 170 -22.72 10.28 12.61
N VAL A 171 -22.60 9.24 11.80
CA VAL A 171 -22.21 9.35 10.38
C VAL A 171 -23.25 10.17 9.61
N GLN A 172 -24.54 9.90 9.79
CA GLN A 172 -25.62 10.62 9.11
C GLN A 172 -25.69 12.10 9.49
N LYS A 173 -25.40 12.41 10.75
CA LYS A 173 -25.30 13.80 11.24
C LYS A 173 -23.99 14.49 10.82
N GLN A 174 -23.14 13.80 10.06
CA GLN A 174 -21.78 14.24 9.72
C GLN A 174 -20.92 14.52 10.96
N GLU A 175 -21.28 13.96 12.11
CA GLU A 175 -20.56 14.09 13.37
C GLU A 175 -19.45 13.05 13.48
N TYR A 176 -19.58 11.90 12.81
CA TYR A 176 -18.47 10.96 12.66
C TYR A 176 -17.86 11.12 11.26
N PRO A 177 -16.64 11.65 11.14
CA PRO A 177 -16.07 11.93 9.82
C PRO A 177 -15.81 10.64 9.08
N TYR A 178 -16.70 10.39 8.14
CA TYR A 178 -16.68 9.29 7.22
C TYR A 178 -15.92 9.76 5.98
N PHE A 179 -14.82 9.10 5.68
CA PHE A 179 -13.98 9.42 4.53
C PHE A 179 -14.47 8.61 3.32
N ASP A 180 -15.02 9.33 2.36
CA ASP A 180 -16.09 8.92 1.46
C ASP A 180 -15.72 7.95 0.30
N ASN A 181 -16.80 7.38 -0.27
CA ASN A 181 -17.05 6.85 -1.63
C ASN A 181 -16.66 5.44 -2.13
N TYR A 182 -15.75 4.68 -1.53
CA TYR A 182 -15.36 3.42 -2.21
C TYR A 182 -16.14 2.17 -1.80
N ASP A 183 -16.69 2.09 -0.59
CA ASP A 183 -17.17 0.80 -0.09
C ASP A 183 -18.29 0.88 0.96
N LEU A 184 -19.17 1.87 0.95
CA LEU A 184 -20.47 1.74 1.62
C LEU A 184 -21.52 2.34 0.70
N ASN A 185 -22.64 1.65 0.50
CA ASN A 185 -23.78 2.26 -0.17
C ASN A 185 -24.60 3.02 0.90
N PRO A 186 -24.54 4.37 0.96
CA PRO A 186 -25.27 5.14 1.97
C PRO A 186 -26.79 4.99 1.86
N SER A 187 -27.31 4.59 0.68
CA SER A 187 -28.75 4.37 0.49
C SER A 187 -29.27 3.07 1.14
N ASN A 188 -28.43 2.04 1.25
CA ASN A 188 -28.85 0.71 1.74
C ASN A 188 -28.14 0.24 3.02
N LYS A 189 -27.30 1.07 3.64
CA LYS A 189 -26.50 0.71 4.83
C LYS A 189 -25.67 -0.57 4.65
N SER A 190 -25.38 -0.94 3.40
CA SER A 190 -24.74 -2.22 3.09
C SER A 190 -23.24 -2.05 2.96
N ILE A 191 -22.50 -2.79 3.76
CA ILE A 191 -21.07 -3.02 3.60
C ILE A 191 -20.88 -4.00 2.42
N PRO A 192 -20.00 -3.72 1.44
CA PRO A 192 -19.63 -4.68 0.41
C PRO A 192 -19.14 -5.99 0.99
N ASN A 193 -19.33 -7.07 0.25
CA ASN A 193 -18.71 -8.33 0.61
C ASN A 193 -17.20 -8.24 0.34
N PHE A 194 -16.40 -8.34 1.41
CA PHE A 194 -14.94 -8.38 1.35
C PHE A 194 -14.37 -9.79 1.51
N GLU A 195 -15.23 -10.78 1.73
CA GLU A 195 -14.87 -12.19 1.96
C GLU A 195 -14.76 -12.98 0.65
N TYR A 196 -14.39 -12.30 -0.45
CA TYR A 196 -14.23 -12.95 -1.76
C TYR A 196 -13.18 -14.06 -1.74
N TYR A 197 -12.21 -13.96 -0.81
CA TYR A 197 -11.16 -14.96 -0.60
C TYR A 197 -11.71 -16.31 -0.12
N ASP A 198 -12.91 -16.35 0.50
CA ASP A 198 -13.56 -17.59 0.94
C ASP A 198 -14.23 -18.36 -0.21
N SER A 199 -14.25 -17.78 -1.43
CA SER A 199 -14.71 -18.50 -2.63
C SER A 199 -13.78 -19.71 -2.90
N PRO A 200 -14.32 -20.95 -2.97
CA PRO A 200 -13.53 -22.15 -3.25
C PRO A 200 -12.68 -22.03 -4.52
N ASN A 201 -13.18 -21.31 -5.51
CA ASN A 201 -12.55 -21.17 -6.81
C ASN A 201 -11.41 -20.13 -6.82
N PHE A 202 -11.35 -19.18 -5.88
CA PHE A 202 -10.39 -18.09 -5.98
C PHE A 202 -8.94 -18.59 -5.80
N ILE A 203 -8.67 -19.29 -4.69
CA ILE A 203 -7.34 -19.83 -4.39
C ILE A 203 -6.93 -20.91 -5.40
N ASP A 204 -7.86 -21.76 -5.83
CA ASP A 204 -7.56 -22.83 -6.77
C ASP A 204 -7.36 -22.28 -8.20
N SER A 205 -8.10 -21.23 -8.60
CA SER A 205 -7.87 -20.50 -9.86
C SER A 205 -6.52 -19.78 -9.87
N MET A 206 -6.06 -19.29 -8.71
CA MET A 206 -4.72 -18.75 -8.57
C MET A 206 -3.68 -19.87 -8.63
N GLY A 207 -3.84 -20.92 -7.82
CA GLY A 207 -2.90 -22.04 -7.69
C GLY A 207 -2.70 -22.88 -8.96
N SER A 208 -3.63 -22.87 -9.91
CA SER A 208 -3.49 -23.50 -11.22
C SER A 208 -2.78 -22.62 -12.26
N THR A 209 -2.40 -21.40 -11.88
CA THR A 209 -1.81 -20.37 -12.75
C THR A 209 -0.38 -19.98 -12.38
N THR A 210 0.26 -20.77 -11.50
CA THR A 210 1.44 -20.36 -10.69
C THR A 210 2.80 -20.73 -11.25
N ASP A 211 2.91 -21.46 -12.36
CA ASP A 211 4.20 -22.05 -12.75
C ASP A 211 5.26 -20.98 -13.12
N ASP A 212 4.81 -19.79 -13.55
CA ASP A 212 5.65 -18.63 -13.86
C ASP A 212 5.60 -17.52 -12.78
N LEU A 213 5.11 -17.81 -11.56
CA LEU A 213 4.96 -16.81 -10.51
C LEU A 213 6.33 -16.41 -9.92
N ILE A 214 6.62 -15.10 -9.87
CA ILE A 214 7.91 -14.57 -9.41
C ILE A 214 7.73 -13.62 -8.22
N HIS A 215 6.71 -12.75 -8.25
CA HIS A 215 6.53 -11.72 -7.22
C HIS A 215 5.12 -11.80 -6.63
N LEU A 216 5.06 -11.85 -5.30
CA LEU A 216 3.82 -11.76 -4.55
C LEU A 216 3.92 -10.62 -3.55
N LYS A 217 2.96 -9.71 -3.59
CA LYS A 217 2.78 -8.68 -2.57
C LYS A 217 1.41 -8.83 -1.92
N PHE A 218 1.40 -8.93 -0.58
CA PHE A 218 0.19 -9.04 0.21
C PHE A 218 -0.04 -7.79 1.06
N THR A 219 -1.24 -7.24 0.94
CA THR A 219 -1.73 -6.10 1.73
C THR A 219 -3.24 -6.26 1.97
N GLY A 220 -3.98 -5.17 2.20
CA GLY A 220 -5.41 -5.19 2.55
C GLY A 220 -5.64 -4.89 4.02
N GLY A 221 -6.54 -5.62 4.67
CA GLY A 221 -6.79 -5.51 6.11
C GLY A 221 -5.55 -5.87 6.96
N GLU A 222 -5.48 -7.11 7.46
CA GLU A 222 -4.28 -7.66 8.07
C GLU A 222 -3.99 -9.05 7.48
N PRO A 223 -3.01 -9.18 6.58
CA PRO A 223 -2.71 -10.44 5.91
C PRO A 223 -2.45 -11.61 6.87
N LEU A 224 -1.83 -11.37 8.03
CA LEU A 224 -1.54 -12.41 9.01
C LEU A 224 -2.78 -13.01 9.69
N LEU A 225 -3.97 -12.45 9.46
CA LEU A 225 -5.25 -13.03 9.90
C LEU A 225 -5.93 -13.90 8.85
N ILE A 226 -5.50 -13.84 7.58
CA ILE A 226 -6.21 -14.48 6.48
C ILE A 226 -5.75 -15.91 6.29
N LYS A 227 -6.58 -16.87 6.69
CA LYS A 227 -6.29 -18.31 6.54
C LYS A 227 -6.05 -18.72 5.09
N GLN A 228 -6.77 -18.11 4.16
CA GLN A 228 -6.71 -18.39 2.73
C GLN A 228 -5.38 -17.98 2.11
N MET A 229 -4.75 -16.92 2.63
CA MET A 229 -3.38 -16.55 2.26
C MET A 229 -2.42 -17.69 2.64
N PHE A 230 -2.49 -18.23 3.86
CA PHE A 230 -1.65 -19.35 4.28
C PHE A 230 -1.95 -20.63 3.48
N LYS A 231 -3.21 -20.89 3.11
CA LYS A 231 -3.57 -21.99 2.21
C LYS A 231 -2.87 -21.84 0.85
N PHE A 232 -2.87 -20.63 0.29
CA PHE A 232 -2.18 -20.34 -0.98
C PHE A 232 -0.66 -20.51 -0.86
N LEU A 233 -0.05 -19.97 0.20
CA LEU A 233 1.38 -20.17 0.47
C LEU A 233 1.73 -21.66 0.59
N LYS A 234 0.90 -22.45 1.28
CA LYS A 234 1.08 -23.90 1.40
C LYS A 234 1.06 -24.59 0.03
N GLN A 235 0.12 -24.24 -0.84
CA GLN A 235 0.05 -24.79 -2.20
C GLN A 235 1.32 -24.50 -3.01
N LEU A 236 1.88 -23.29 -2.91
CA LEU A 236 3.12 -22.93 -3.59
C LEU A 236 4.32 -23.71 -3.06
N ILE A 237 4.39 -23.93 -1.75
CA ILE A 237 5.44 -24.74 -1.11
C ILE A 237 5.33 -26.20 -1.53
N ASP A 238 4.12 -26.77 -1.51
CA ASP A 238 3.89 -28.19 -1.86
C ASP A 238 4.18 -28.50 -3.33
N LYS A 239 4.10 -27.49 -4.20
CA LYS A 239 4.47 -27.56 -5.63
C LYS A 239 5.94 -27.23 -5.93
N ASP A 240 6.75 -26.98 -4.89
CA ASP A 240 8.14 -26.54 -5.00
C ASP A 240 8.36 -25.21 -5.77
N LEU A 241 7.33 -24.36 -5.84
CA LEU A 241 7.38 -23.07 -6.53
C LEU A 241 7.91 -21.95 -5.64
N SER A 242 7.78 -22.06 -4.31
CA SER A 242 8.16 -21.01 -3.36
C SER A 242 9.63 -20.58 -3.47
N LYS A 243 10.51 -21.48 -3.92
CA LYS A 243 11.96 -21.23 -4.11
C LYS A 243 12.29 -20.25 -5.24
N ASN A 244 11.32 -19.89 -6.07
CA ASN A 244 11.48 -18.90 -7.15
C ASN A 244 10.74 -17.59 -6.85
N ILE A 245 10.06 -17.50 -5.70
CA ILE A 245 9.14 -16.41 -5.40
C ILE A 245 9.73 -15.45 -4.38
N THR A 246 9.70 -14.16 -4.71
CA THR A 246 9.88 -13.06 -3.78
C THR A 246 8.54 -12.66 -3.20
N LEU A 247 8.41 -12.76 -1.87
CA LEU A 247 7.20 -12.45 -1.13
C LEU A 247 7.36 -11.14 -0.36
N HIS A 248 6.43 -10.21 -0.51
CA HIS A 248 6.38 -8.94 0.22
C HIS A 248 5.08 -8.85 1.01
N LEU A 249 5.17 -8.67 2.33
CA LEU A 249 4.00 -8.48 3.19
C LEU A 249 3.98 -7.06 3.77
N ILE A 250 2.85 -6.38 3.66
CA ILE A 250 2.57 -5.16 4.43
C ILE A 250 1.65 -5.53 5.58
N THR A 251 2.13 -5.39 6.82
CA THR A 251 1.42 -5.89 8.02
C THR A 251 1.53 -4.92 9.19
N ASN A 252 0.55 -4.95 10.08
CA ASN A 252 0.63 -4.31 11.41
C ASN A 252 1.45 -5.12 12.41
N LEU A 253 1.85 -6.34 12.05
CA LEU A 253 2.71 -7.27 12.78
C LEU A 253 2.15 -7.78 14.13
N THR A 254 0.94 -7.41 14.55
CA THR A 254 0.42 -7.77 15.88
C THR A 254 0.09 -9.26 16.06
N LYS A 255 0.13 -10.05 14.98
CA LYS A 255 -0.31 -11.46 14.96
C LYS A 255 0.76 -12.44 14.47
N LEU A 256 1.99 -11.98 14.27
CA LEU A 256 3.09 -12.83 13.84
C LEU A 256 3.38 -13.91 14.89
N THR A 257 3.72 -15.11 14.42
CA THR A 257 4.16 -16.25 15.24
C THR A 257 5.38 -16.91 14.61
N ARG A 258 6.15 -17.68 15.39
CA ARG A 258 7.28 -18.47 14.87
C ARG A 258 6.84 -19.51 13.85
N GLU A 259 5.73 -20.20 14.12
CA GLU A 259 5.14 -21.20 13.22
C GLU A 259 4.88 -20.61 11.83
N MET A 260 4.32 -19.39 11.74
CA MET A 260 4.13 -18.72 10.45
C MET A 260 5.46 -18.51 9.68
N ILE A 261 6.54 -18.21 10.39
CA ILE A 261 7.87 -18.03 9.80
C ILE A 261 8.45 -19.39 9.37
N ASP A 262 8.46 -20.36 10.27
CA ASP A 262 9.13 -21.64 10.08
C ASP A 262 8.44 -22.52 9.03
N GLU A 263 7.10 -22.52 9.02
CA GLU A 263 6.29 -23.36 8.12
C GLU A 263 6.03 -22.71 6.77
N TYR A 264 5.94 -21.36 6.71
CA TYR A 264 5.57 -20.66 5.48
C TYR A 264 6.66 -19.72 4.97
N PHE A 265 6.95 -18.63 5.69
CA PHE A 265 7.75 -17.53 5.12
C PHE A 265 9.18 -17.97 4.81
N SER A 266 9.82 -18.73 5.68
CA SER A 266 11.20 -19.22 5.48
C SER A 266 11.38 -20.18 4.30
N LYS A 267 10.30 -20.61 3.64
CA LYS A 267 10.32 -21.50 2.46
C LYS A 267 10.40 -20.75 1.13
N PHE A 268 10.29 -19.43 1.14
CA PHE A 268 10.32 -18.59 -0.05
C PHE A 268 11.74 -18.14 -0.38
N ALA A 269 12.00 -17.84 -1.66
CA ALA A 269 13.32 -17.41 -2.15
C ALA A 269 13.80 -16.15 -1.41
N GLN A 270 12.88 -15.20 -1.25
CA GLN A 270 13.09 -13.97 -0.49
C GLN A 270 11.76 -13.56 0.15
N VAL A 271 11.83 -13.12 1.40
CA VAL A 271 10.65 -12.54 2.07
C VAL A 271 11.00 -11.19 2.64
N SER A 272 10.18 -10.19 2.34
CA SER A 272 10.25 -8.87 2.94
C SER A 272 8.97 -8.51 3.67
N PHE A 273 9.12 -7.88 4.83
CA PHE A 273 8.05 -7.30 5.60
C PHE A 273 8.18 -5.79 5.61
N SER A 274 7.10 -5.10 5.26
CA SER A 274 6.90 -3.68 5.52
C SER A 274 5.96 -3.55 6.73
N VAL A 275 6.55 -3.28 7.89
CA VAL A 275 5.82 -3.15 9.15
C VAL A 275 5.25 -1.75 9.26
N SER A 276 3.93 -1.67 9.43
CA SER A 276 3.21 -0.40 9.62
C SER A 276 3.44 0.13 11.04
N LEU A 277 4.25 1.19 11.17
CA LEU A 277 4.73 1.71 12.45
C LEU A 277 4.54 3.23 12.54
N ASP A 278 3.30 3.68 12.71
CA ASP A 278 2.95 5.11 12.60
C ASP A 278 3.22 5.94 13.86
N GLY A 279 4.00 5.44 14.80
CA GLY A 279 4.29 6.10 16.06
C GLY A 279 5.15 5.24 16.98
N PHE A 280 5.45 5.77 18.17
CA PHE A 280 6.23 5.10 19.20
C PHE A 280 5.45 5.09 20.53
N LYS A 281 5.38 3.93 21.18
CA LYS A 281 4.68 3.74 22.46
C LYS A 281 3.24 4.30 22.43
N SER A 282 2.96 5.38 23.16
CA SER A 282 1.60 5.93 23.31
C SER A 282 1.05 6.45 21.98
N SER A 283 1.87 7.08 21.13
CA SER A 283 1.37 7.58 19.84
C SER A 283 1.03 6.43 18.90
N TYR A 284 1.82 5.36 18.91
CA TYR A 284 1.50 4.12 18.20
C TYR A 284 0.15 3.53 18.64
N GLU A 285 -0.05 3.32 19.94
CA GLU A 285 -1.30 2.73 20.45
C GLU A 285 -2.52 3.64 20.23
N TYR A 286 -2.30 4.95 20.22
CA TYR A 286 -3.34 5.93 19.94
C TYR A 286 -3.76 5.92 18.46
N ILE A 287 -2.79 5.96 17.55
CA ILE A 287 -3.00 5.99 16.10
C ILE A 287 -3.52 4.64 15.60
N ARG A 288 -2.92 3.53 16.04
CA ARG A 288 -3.21 2.15 15.60
C ARG A 288 -4.03 1.36 16.63
N PHE A 289 -5.06 1.98 17.20
CA PHE A 289 -5.93 1.36 18.19
C PHE A 289 -6.55 0.02 17.72
N PRO A 290 -6.72 -1.03 18.56
CA PRO A 290 -6.27 -1.17 19.95
C PRO A 290 -4.91 -1.88 20.05
N ALA A 291 -4.00 -1.68 19.09
CA ALA A 291 -2.69 -2.32 19.11
C ALA A 291 -1.93 -2.00 20.40
N LYS A 292 -1.01 -2.89 20.74
CA LYS A 292 -0.16 -2.77 21.92
C LYS A 292 1.28 -2.73 21.52
N TRP A 293 1.99 -1.69 21.96
CA TRP A 293 3.37 -1.43 21.56
C TRP A 293 4.26 -2.63 21.88
N ASN A 294 4.14 -3.16 23.10
CA ASN A 294 4.92 -4.31 23.56
C ASN A 294 4.73 -5.58 22.71
N VAL A 295 3.56 -5.77 22.10
CA VAL A 295 3.32 -6.91 21.19
C VAL A 295 4.11 -6.75 19.90
N VAL A 296 4.08 -5.56 19.32
CA VAL A 296 4.76 -5.26 18.05
C VAL A 296 6.28 -5.25 18.24
N GLU A 297 6.75 -4.62 19.31
CA GLU A 297 8.17 -4.64 19.71
C GLU A 297 8.67 -6.07 19.91
N LYS A 298 7.92 -6.91 20.64
CA LYS A 298 8.25 -8.34 20.81
C LYS A 298 8.34 -9.06 19.47
N ASN A 299 7.41 -8.79 18.55
CA ASN A 299 7.38 -9.47 17.26
C ASN A 299 8.53 -9.01 16.34
N ILE A 300 8.93 -7.74 16.41
CA ILE A 300 10.12 -7.22 15.72
C ILE A 300 11.39 -7.87 16.28
N SER A 301 11.51 -7.99 17.61
CA SER A 301 12.62 -8.72 18.22
C SER A 301 12.64 -10.19 17.79
N MET A 302 11.49 -10.86 17.73
CA MET A 302 11.40 -12.24 17.23
C MET A 302 11.85 -12.36 15.76
N MET A 303 11.48 -11.42 14.89
CA MET A 303 11.93 -11.41 13.49
C MET A 303 13.45 -11.29 13.35
N SER A 304 14.11 -10.59 14.28
CA SER A 304 15.57 -10.46 14.25
C SER A 304 16.33 -11.79 14.35
N GLU A 305 15.70 -12.81 14.93
CA GLU A 305 16.25 -14.16 15.02
C GLU A 305 16.26 -14.89 13.66
N TYR A 306 15.60 -14.32 12.65
CA TYR A 306 15.47 -14.85 11.28
C TYR A 306 16.03 -13.86 10.23
N ASN A 307 16.98 -13.01 10.63
CA ASN A 307 17.54 -11.95 9.76
C ASN A 307 18.24 -12.48 8.49
N ASP A 308 18.69 -13.73 8.50
CA ASP A 308 19.25 -14.46 7.37
C ASP A 308 18.18 -14.82 6.32
N LYS A 309 16.91 -14.91 6.73
CA LYS A 309 15.80 -15.37 5.87
C LYS A 309 14.79 -14.27 5.54
N LEU A 310 14.63 -13.30 6.44
CA LEU A 310 13.60 -12.26 6.34
C LEU A 310 14.22 -10.88 6.20
N ASP A 311 13.63 -10.06 5.35
CA ASP A 311 13.90 -8.64 5.24
C ASP A 311 12.85 -7.88 6.05
N LEU A 312 13.29 -6.89 6.80
CA LEU A 312 12.40 -6.02 7.57
C LEU A 312 12.60 -4.58 7.09
N ASN A 313 11.49 -3.91 6.81
CA ASN A 313 11.41 -2.49 6.51
C ASN A 313 10.26 -1.87 7.31
N PHE A 314 10.33 -0.57 7.55
CA PHE A 314 9.28 0.16 8.27
C PHE A 314 8.54 1.10 7.33
N SER A 315 7.21 1.03 7.36
CA SER A 315 6.34 1.93 6.61
C SER A 315 5.60 2.81 7.60
N VAL A 316 5.74 4.13 7.42
CA VAL A 316 5.09 5.14 8.25
C VAL A 316 4.12 5.92 7.38
N CYS A 317 2.85 5.89 7.72
CA CYS A 317 1.88 6.81 7.16
C CYS A 317 2.02 8.16 7.87
N PHE A 318 2.69 9.11 7.20
CA PHE A 318 3.01 10.40 7.77
C PHE A 318 1.81 11.34 7.68
N ASP A 319 1.27 11.71 8.84
CA ASP A 319 0.03 12.49 9.00
C ASP A 319 0.13 13.46 10.18
N ILE A 320 -0.95 14.19 10.48
CA ILE A 320 -0.95 15.17 11.60
C ILE A 320 -0.69 14.50 12.96
N TYR A 321 -1.09 13.24 13.17
CA TYR A 321 -0.96 12.55 14.46
C TYR A 321 0.46 12.09 14.81
N ASN A 322 1.36 12.04 13.82
CA ASN A 322 2.77 11.70 14.04
C ASN A 322 3.74 12.75 13.49
N CYS A 323 3.23 13.92 13.05
CA CYS A 323 4.07 14.89 12.37
C CYS A 323 5.20 15.45 13.23
N VAL A 324 5.11 15.40 14.57
CA VAL A 324 6.19 15.81 15.48
C VAL A 324 6.93 14.57 16.03
N SER A 325 6.19 13.60 16.55
CA SER A 325 6.70 12.38 17.20
C SER A 325 7.29 11.35 16.23
N PHE A 326 7.23 11.61 14.93
CA PHE A 326 7.97 10.83 13.93
C PHE A 326 9.46 10.77 14.25
N ILE A 327 10.06 11.82 14.82
CA ILE A 327 11.47 11.79 15.23
C ILE A 327 11.75 10.69 16.28
N ASP A 328 10.85 10.49 17.23
CA ASP A 328 10.97 9.45 18.25
C ASP A 328 10.81 8.06 17.63
N THR A 329 9.90 7.94 16.68
CA THR A 329 9.70 6.70 15.90
C THR A 329 10.95 6.37 15.08
N TYR A 330 11.53 7.36 14.39
CA TYR A 330 12.77 7.22 13.63
C TYR A 330 13.92 6.79 14.54
N ASN A 331 14.14 7.48 15.66
CA ASN A 331 15.22 7.18 16.60
C ASN A 331 15.10 5.76 17.17
N TRP A 332 13.87 5.31 17.49
CA TRP A 332 13.64 3.95 17.95
C TRP A 332 13.94 2.91 16.87
N ILE A 333 13.55 3.17 15.61
CA ILE A 333 13.88 2.27 14.49
C ILE A 333 15.40 2.14 14.33
N GLU A 334 16.16 3.24 14.40
CA GLU A 334 17.62 3.19 14.33
C GLU A 334 18.21 2.37 15.49
N GLU A 335 17.76 2.62 16.73
CA GLU A 335 18.22 1.90 17.92
C GLU A 335 17.98 0.38 17.78
N VAL A 336 16.79 -0.01 17.35
CA VAL A 336 16.43 -1.42 17.15
C VAL A 336 17.24 -2.03 16.01
N SER A 337 17.51 -1.26 14.96
CA SER A 337 18.29 -1.72 13.81
C SER A 337 19.74 -1.98 14.15
N GLU A 338 20.35 -1.11 14.95
CA GLU A 338 21.68 -1.30 15.52
C GLU A 338 21.70 -2.50 16.47
N LYS A 339 20.79 -2.55 17.44
CA LYS A 339 20.72 -3.61 18.46
C LYS A 339 20.61 -5.01 17.85
N HIS A 340 19.79 -5.15 16.81
CA HIS A 340 19.49 -6.44 16.20
C HIS A 340 20.36 -6.77 14.98
N ASN A 341 21.35 -5.93 14.67
CA ASN A 341 22.25 -6.10 13.52
C ASN A 341 21.51 -6.34 12.20
N PHE A 342 20.39 -5.65 11.97
CA PHE A 342 19.65 -5.77 10.71
C PHE A 342 20.52 -5.38 9.48
N ASN A 343 21.65 -4.70 9.71
CA ASN A 343 22.53 -4.15 8.68
C ASN A 343 23.79 -5.00 8.37
N LYS A 344 24.01 -6.15 9.03
CA LYS A 344 25.35 -6.80 9.08
C LYS A 344 25.67 -7.81 7.96
N TYR A 345 24.69 -8.30 7.18
CA TYR A 345 24.87 -9.49 6.32
C TYR A 345 24.79 -9.26 4.81
N GLY A 346 25.44 -8.22 4.27
CA GLY A 346 25.79 -8.13 2.83
C GLY A 346 24.64 -8.18 1.80
N SER A 347 23.40 -8.25 2.25
CA SER A 347 22.16 -8.13 1.50
C SER A 347 21.40 -6.94 2.08
N LYS A 348 20.93 -6.06 1.20
CA LYS A 348 20.28 -4.78 1.48
C LYS A 348 19.15 -4.92 2.52
N LYS A 349 19.44 -4.72 3.80
CA LYS A 349 18.44 -4.78 4.89
C LYS A 349 18.73 -3.68 5.90
N ILE A 350 17.70 -2.87 6.10
CA ILE A 350 17.62 -1.56 6.79
C ILE A 350 18.73 -0.55 6.40
N HIS A 351 18.61 0.05 5.22
CA HIS A 351 19.39 1.25 4.90
C HIS A 351 18.92 2.43 5.76
N LYS A 352 19.72 3.49 5.88
CA LYS A 352 19.25 4.83 6.32
C LYS A 352 18.02 5.34 5.53
N GLU A 353 17.70 4.67 4.43
CA GLU A 353 16.57 4.86 3.52
C GLU A 353 15.37 3.94 3.82
N SER A 354 15.43 3.08 4.85
CA SER A 354 14.41 2.07 5.18
C SER A 354 13.25 2.55 6.02
N ILE A 355 13.15 3.88 6.18
CA ILE A 355 11.96 4.55 6.66
C ILE A 355 11.45 5.39 5.50
N ASP A 356 10.41 4.90 4.85
CA ASP A 356 9.70 5.62 3.79
C ASP A 356 8.45 6.28 4.42
N PRO A 357 8.51 7.56 4.83
CA PRO A 357 7.33 8.28 5.28
C PRO A 357 6.42 8.54 4.07
N ILE A 358 5.37 7.74 3.97
CA ILE A 358 4.35 7.88 2.95
C ILE A 358 3.37 8.96 3.43
N PHE A 359 3.43 10.14 2.81
CA PHE A 359 2.48 11.22 3.08
C PHE A 359 1.04 10.77 2.85
N LEU A 360 0.22 10.86 3.88
CA LEU A 360 -1.21 10.67 3.76
C LEU A 360 -1.77 11.68 2.75
N ARG A 361 -2.62 11.19 1.83
CA ARG A 361 -3.25 12.00 0.77
C ARG A 361 -4.73 12.23 1.04
N GLN A 362 -5.39 11.19 1.53
CA GLN A 362 -6.76 11.23 1.94
C GLN A 362 -6.86 10.55 3.29
N PRO A 363 -7.60 11.14 4.22
CA PRO A 363 -8.37 12.37 4.03
C PRO A 363 -7.58 13.67 4.16
N LYS A 364 -8.08 14.73 3.52
CA LYS A 364 -7.41 16.04 3.50
C LYS A 364 -7.16 16.64 4.88
N TRP A 365 -8.06 16.44 5.85
CA TRP A 365 -7.89 16.99 7.19
C TRP A 365 -6.93 16.21 8.09
N LEU A 366 -6.47 15.01 7.69
CA LEU A 366 -5.36 14.33 8.37
C LEU A 366 -4.02 14.58 7.66
N ASP A 367 -4.04 15.12 6.44
CA ASP A 367 -2.85 15.38 5.65
C ASP A 367 -2.08 16.58 6.23
N VAL A 368 -0.87 16.31 6.71
CA VAL A 368 0.06 17.30 7.29
C VAL A 368 0.32 18.50 6.37
N ARG A 369 0.16 18.34 5.06
CA ARG A 369 0.40 19.41 4.07
C ARG A 369 -0.75 20.43 4.05
N ASN A 370 -1.89 20.10 4.63
CA ASN A 370 -3.02 21.01 4.79
C ASN A 370 -3.02 21.74 6.16
N LEU A 371 -1.96 21.58 6.96
CA LEU A 371 -1.78 22.39 8.16
C LEU A 371 -1.69 23.89 7.82
N PRO A 372 -2.22 24.78 8.68
CA PRO A 372 -2.00 26.22 8.56
C PRO A 372 -0.52 26.58 8.50
N LEU A 373 -0.16 27.62 7.73
CA LEU A 373 1.24 28.03 7.55
C LEU A 373 1.95 28.29 8.89
N THR A 374 1.26 28.94 9.83
CA THR A 374 1.79 29.19 11.18
C THR A 374 2.11 27.91 11.94
N VAL A 375 1.31 26.86 11.76
CA VAL A 375 1.54 25.54 12.36
C VAL A 375 2.70 24.83 11.66
N LYS A 376 2.79 24.91 10.33
CA LYS A 376 3.95 24.40 9.58
C LYS A 376 5.25 25.07 10.03
N ASP A 377 5.25 26.38 10.29
CA ASP A 377 6.41 27.10 10.80
C ASP A 377 6.79 26.67 12.23
N LYS A 378 5.80 26.46 13.11
CA LYS A 378 6.02 25.87 14.44
C LYS A 378 6.64 24.48 14.31
N LEU A 379 6.07 23.62 13.45
CA LEU A 379 6.57 22.28 13.16
C LEU A 379 8.04 22.31 12.72
N CYS A 380 8.39 23.14 11.74
CA CYS A 380 9.77 23.25 11.26
C CYS A 380 10.75 23.72 12.33
N LYS A 381 10.33 24.56 13.29
CA LYS A 381 11.16 24.97 14.43
C LYS A 381 11.36 23.86 15.47
N MET A 382 10.40 22.94 15.59
CA MET A 382 10.51 21.79 16.51
C MET A 382 11.48 20.73 16.00
N TYR A 383 11.72 20.66 14.69
CA TYR A 383 12.70 19.76 14.10
C TYR A 383 14.08 20.42 13.99
N ASN A 384 15.04 19.89 14.76
CA ASN A 384 16.46 20.23 14.63
C ASN A 384 17.29 19.10 13.98
N ASN A 385 16.64 18.18 13.25
CA ASN A 385 17.30 17.02 12.66
C ASN A 385 17.42 17.17 11.13
N LYS A 386 18.67 17.08 10.63
CA LYS A 386 18.99 17.14 9.19
C LYS A 386 18.31 16.04 8.37
N VAL A 387 18.00 14.89 8.98
CA VAL A 387 17.39 13.72 8.31
C VAL A 387 16.00 14.05 7.76
N PHE A 388 15.23 14.91 8.44
CA PHE A 388 13.85 15.22 8.04
C PHE A 388 13.71 16.53 7.22
N ASN A 389 14.83 17.18 6.90
CA ASN A 389 14.82 18.50 6.24
C ASN A 389 14.13 18.49 4.87
N ASN A 390 14.25 17.41 4.10
CA ASN A 390 13.64 17.35 2.77
C ASN A 390 12.11 17.25 2.84
N GLN A 391 11.60 16.45 3.78
CA GLN A 391 10.17 16.32 4.06
C GLN A 391 9.60 17.63 4.59
N LEU A 392 10.29 18.31 5.51
CA LEU A 392 9.87 19.63 5.99
C LEU A 392 9.82 20.68 4.87
N LYS A 393 10.88 20.75 4.05
CA LYS A 393 10.89 21.63 2.87
C LYS A 393 9.75 21.30 1.92
N TYR A 394 9.45 20.01 1.72
CA TYR A 394 8.32 19.58 0.92
C TYR A 394 7.01 20.10 1.53
N ILE A 395 6.73 19.85 2.82
CA ILE A 395 5.52 20.31 3.52
C ILE A 395 5.35 21.83 3.44
N GLN A 396 6.44 22.59 3.65
CA GLN A 396 6.44 24.05 3.55
C GLN A 396 6.17 24.55 2.14
N SER A 397 6.68 23.85 1.11
CA SER A 397 6.47 24.22 -0.29
C SER A 397 5.05 23.97 -0.80
N GLN A 398 4.28 23.11 -0.13
CA GLN A 398 2.94 22.75 -0.59
C GLN A 398 1.92 23.84 -0.22
N PRO A 399 1.05 24.23 -1.17
CA PRO A 399 -0.05 25.15 -0.86
C PRO A 399 -0.96 24.51 0.19
N THR A 400 -1.37 25.30 1.17
CA THR A 400 -2.34 24.86 2.16
C THR A 400 -3.74 25.05 1.56
N ILE A 401 -4.43 23.94 1.31
CA ILE A 401 -5.81 23.96 0.80
C ILE A 401 -6.74 24.08 2.01
N ASP A 402 -7.63 25.07 2.02
CA ASP A 402 -8.68 25.28 3.04
C ASP A 402 -8.22 24.99 4.50
N PRO A 403 -7.18 25.66 5.02
CA PRO A 403 -6.57 25.32 6.31
C PRO A 403 -7.54 25.31 7.49
N GLU A 404 -8.40 26.33 7.56
CA GLU A 404 -9.33 26.50 8.69
C GLU A 404 -10.39 25.40 8.69
N GLU A 405 -10.90 25.05 7.51
CA GLU A 405 -11.82 23.94 7.30
C GLU A 405 -11.19 22.62 7.71
N ASN A 406 -9.98 22.33 7.20
CA ASN A 406 -9.27 21.10 7.52
C ASN A 406 -8.95 21.00 9.01
N MET A 407 -8.55 22.08 9.68
CA MET A 407 -8.34 22.05 11.12
C MET A 407 -9.65 21.83 11.90
N ARG A 408 -10.76 22.43 11.48
CA ARG A 408 -12.06 22.19 12.11
C ARG A 408 -12.50 20.74 11.97
N GLU A 409 -12.37 20.16 10.78
CA GLU A 409 -12.69 18.75 10.54
C GLU A 409 -11.72 17.80 11.26
N PHE A 410 -10.44 18.14 11.37
CA PHE A 410 -9.47 17.41 12.18
C PHE A 410 -9.85 17.37 13.66
N VAL A 411 -10.20 18.52 14.24
CA VAL A 411 -10.60 18.62 15.66
C VAL A 411 -11.88 17.83 15.90
N LYS A 412 -12.89 18.03 15.05
CA LYS A 412 -14.16 17.30 15.10
C LYS A 412 -13.96 15.79 14.99
N TYR A 413 -13.17 15.33 14.02
CA TYR A 413 -12.79 13.92 13.86
C TYR A 413 -12.14 13.37 15.12
N THR A 414 -11.12 14.07 15.60
CA THR A 414 -10.32 13.63 16.74
C THR A 414 -11.17 13.51 18.00
N ASN A 415 -11.96 14.53 18.34
CA ASN A 415 -12.83 14.55 19.51
C ASN A 415 -13.89 13.44 19.47
N ASN A 416 -14.52 13.21 18.32
CA ASN A 416 -15.57 12.21 18.20
C ASN A 416 -15.02 10.79 18.23
N VAL A 417 -13.89 10.52 17.56
CA VAL A 417 -13.22 9.22 17.64
C VAL A 417 -12.68 8.96 19.05
N ASP A 418 -12.13 9.98 19.72
CA ASP A 418 -11.69 9.89 21.12
C ASP A 418 -12.83 9.48 22.04
N LYS A 419 -13.98 10.15 21.90
CA LYS A 419 -15.19 9.82 22.67
C LYS A 419 -15.66 8.39 22.42
N ILE A 420 -15.70 7.94 21.17
CA ILE A 420 -16.15 6.59 20.80
C ILE A 420 -15.20 5.52 21.34
N ARG A 421 -13.89 5.76 21.30
CA ARG A 421 -12.86 4.78 21.66
C ARG A 421 -12.36 4.90 23.11
N GLY A 422 -12.83 5.90 23.86
CA GLY A 422 -12.33 6.20 25.20
C GLY A 422 -10.85 6.61 25.19
N GLN A 423 -10.40 7.30 24.14
CA GLN A 423 -9.04 7.78 23.96
C GLN A 423 -8.93 9.28 24.28
N SER A 424 -7.71 9.81 24.30
CA SER A 424 -7.45 11.24 24.45
C SER A 424 -6.23 11.61 23.63
N PHE A 425 -6.41 12.53 22.67
CA PHE A 425 -5.34 13.01 21.80
C PHE A 425 -4.17 13.59 22.60
N ALA A 426 -4.46 14.41 23.61
CA ALA A 426 -3.45 14.97 24.51
C ALA A 426 -2.61 13.91 25.23
N LYS A 427 -3.18 12.74 25.54
CA LYS A 427 -2.46 11.63 26.18
C LYS A 427 -1.75 10.72 25.17
N GLY A 428 -2.37 10.48 24.02
CA GLY A 428 -1.85 9.58 22.99
C GLY A 428 -0.69 10.18 22.21
N CYS A 429 -0.87 11.42 21.77
CA CYS A 429 0.06 12.17 20.93
C CYS A 429 0.35 13.55 21.57
N PRO A 430 1.06 13.59 22.72
CA PRO A 430 1.26 14.83 23.48
C PRO A 430 2.06 15.89 22.73
N GLN A 431 3.00 15.49 21.87
CA GLN A 431 3.81 16.44 21.10
C GLN A 431 3.00 17.13 20.01
N GLU A 432 2.17 16.36 19.31
CA GLU A 432 1.21 16.88 18.34
C GLU A 432 0.14 17.73 19.02
N TRP A 433 -0.35 17.32 20.19
CA TRP A 433 -1.25 18.14 20.98
C TRP A 433 -0.65 19.51 21.29
N GLU A 434 0.60 19.58 21.78
CA GLU A 434 1.25 20.86 22.05
C GLU A 434 1.40 21.75 20.80
N LEU A 435 1.56 21.14 19.62
CA LEU A 435 1.62 21.86 18.34
C LEU A 435 0.29 22.55 17.99
N ILE A 436 -0.85 21.91 18.26
CA ILE A 436 -2.17 22.36 17.75
C ILE A 436 -3.29 22.50 18.81
N LYS A 437 -3.00 22.44 20.11
CA LYS A 437 -4.01 22.53 21.19
C LYS A 437 -4.86 23.81 21.17
N GLU A 438 -4.35 24.89 20.58
CA GLU A 438 -5.10 26.15 20.42
C GLU A 438 -6.38 25.97 19.60
N TYR A 439 -6.41 24.99 18.68
CA TYR A 439 -7.58 24.66 17.87
C TYR A 439 -8.64 23.83 18.62
N PHE A 440 -8.28 23.24 19.77
CA PHE A 440 -9.19 22.44 20.60
C PHE A 440 -9.85 23.25 21.73
N ASN A 441 -9.35 24.46 22.01
CA ASN A 441 -9.82 25.30 23.12
C ASN A 441 -11.05 26.16 22.77
N GLY A 442 -11.60 26.04 21.55
CA GLY A 442 -12.73 26.85 21.06
C GLY A 442 -13.84 26.06 20.37
N SER A 443 -13.85 24.73 20.54
CA SER A 443 -14.76 23.77 19.89
C SER A 443 -15.66 23.05 20.88
#